data_AF-A0A2J5HZF0-F1
#
_entry.id   AF-A0A2J5HZF0-F1
#
_cell.length_a   1.000
_cell.length_b   1.000
_cell.length_c   1.000
_cell.angle_alpha   90.00
_cell.angle_beta   90.00
_cell.angle_gamma   90.00
#
_symmetry.space_group_name_H-M   'P 1'
#
loop_
_entity.id
_entity.type
_entity.pdbx_description
1 polymer ?
#
loop_
_entity_poly.entity_id
_entity_poly.type
_entity_poly.pdbx_seq_one_letter_code
_entity_poly.pdbx_strand_id
1 'polypeptide(L)'
;MASKMMSKIILLLTLLVGLVLASNTNDTTDTTEFFELTARDDGIDLDVFRDKSVRPKNAKPPGFDSYLWSSIATFTDDLTDGKLVQIADDAHKLMRDHWKAEKIDITKQPTVMTALKVGRSVYLASSTKGNPPVVYQRRRGQDGKGDIKKGVPDDLANALTACLNNRGNKEPQHQNEAQCGEVMAIFAWYKKNPGKTIADQSPVIVAWEYKVDPQSNKVTANGIKPPCNSKNYWGCQSLLPKLSIREVKEGTNGESYSKPTELRQQELLGKCGLTCTGTADSRGTTRDEIMKHVDDLCDRMSKDKRGKRFKGLSQEYKNNGGSTVNDVKIYLEEGQSQGIASKDECKKNFQKTIDECDTNTRTQKKGGRIGDGRLVYSWSTHEEEPKVKCQEHDKDNYSHQTRDTFIESIKSYCKDGLKLKPQDQQGENPDQPTVMSTVNLLVRYPESQAGCHTGKDHEVSAEDCERSFLIVVDECDTDTRQEKWGGSRIFDTDDGCFDYSVTGWKGEYVGPALPPPRH
;
A
#
# COMPACT_ATOMS: atom_id res chain seq x y z
N MET A 1 -3.51 -76.55 26.62
CA MET A 1 -3.23 -75.16 27.03
C MET A 1 -2.23 -74.53 26.08
N ALA A 2 -2.68 -74.13 24.89
CA ALA A 2 -1.85 -73.48 23.88
C ALA A 2 -2.69 -72.43 23.15
N SER A 3 -2.98 -71.33 23.84
CA SER A 3 -3.60 -70.14 23.27
C SER A 3 -3.31 -68.96 24.19
N LYS A 4 -2.11 -68.39 24.05
CA LYS A 4 -1.73 -67.09 24.65
C LYS A 4 -0.44 -66.51 24.04
N MET A 5 -0.18 -66.76 22.75
CA MET A 5 1.05 -66.27 22.09
C MET A 5 0.84 -65.75 20.66
N MET A 6 -0.34 -65.21 20.34
CA MET A 6 -0.65 -64.67 19.01
C MET A 6 -1.41 -63.34 19.05
N SER A 7 -1.03 -62.43 19.97
CA SER A 7 -1.61 -61.08 20.02
C SER A 7 -0.59 -59.97 20.29
N LYS A 8 0.71 -60.24 20.05
CA LYS A 8 1.78 -59.22 20.17
C LYS A 8 2.64 -59.03 18.92
N ILE A 9 2.37 -59.76 17.83
CA ILE A 9 3.12 -59.64 16.56
C ILE A 9 2.40 -58.75 15.52
N ILE A 10 1.11 -58.44 15.72
CA ILE A 10 0.36 -57.58 14.78
C ILE A 10 0.52 -56.07 15.09
N LEU A 11 1.02 -55.70 16.28
CA LEU A 11 1.17 -54.28 16.64
C LEU A 11 2.53 -53.66 16.25
N LEU A 12 3.45 -54.43 15.65
CA LEU A 12 4.78 -53.95 15.27
C LEU A 12 4.99 -53.87 13.75
N LEU A 13 4.00 -54.25 12.93
CA LEU A 13 4.08 -54.25 11.47
C LEU A 13 3.39 -53.06 10.78
N THR A 14 2.73 -52.17 11.53
CA THR A 14 2.07 -50.95 10.99
C THR A 14 2.88 -49.67 11.17
N LEU A 15 4.10 -49.74 11.72
CA LEU A 15 4.93 -48.56 12.00
C LEU A 15 6.11 -48.35 11.02
N LEU A 16 6.21 -49.11 9.92
CA LEU A 16 7.42 -49.18 9.09
C LEU A 16 7.19 -49.18 7.55
N VAL A 17 6.07 -48.64 7.05
CA VAL A 17 5.82 -48.48 5.59
C VAL A 17 5.35 -47.05 5.24
N GLY A 18 5.97 -46.04 5.84
CA GLY A 18 5.59 -44.64 5.58
C GLY A 18 6.77 -43.68 5.44
N LEU A 19 7.96 -44.18 5.10
CA LEU A 19 9.13 -43.33 4.87
C LEU A 19 9.74 -43.64 3.50
N VAL A 20 9.83 -42.56 2.71
CA VAL A 20 10.72 -42.32 1.55
C VAL A 20 10.20 -42.79 0.17
N LEU A 21 9.73 -41.81 -0.61
CA LEU A 21 10.24 -41.34 -1.93
C LEU A 21 9.23 -40.31 -2.49
N ALA A 22 9.44 -39.01 -2.29
CA ALA A 22 10.17 -38.09 -3.17
C ALA A 22 9.35 -37.61 -4.40
N SER A 23 8.92 -36.34 -4.36
CA SER A 23 9.08 -35.41 -5.50
C SER A 23 8.82 -33.97 -5.07
N ASN A 24 9.86 -33.15 -5.19
CA ASN A 24 9.84 -31.70 -5.12
C ASN A 24 8.81 -31.12 -6.09
N THR A 25 7.83 -30.41 -5.56
CA THR A 25 7.22 -29.27 -6.23
C THR A 25 7.20 -28.13 -5.21
N ASN A 26 8.17 -27.22 -5.33
CA ASN A 26 8.05 -25.88 -4.78
C ASN A 26 6.94 -25.18 -5.58
N ASP A 27 5.69 -25.46 -5.21
CA ASP A 27 4.56 -24.65 -5.64
C ASP A 27 4.24 -23.70 -4.49
N THR A 28 4.65 -22.45 -4.68
CA THR A 28 4.37 -21.35 -3.77
C THR A 28 2.91 -20.97 -3.99
N THR A 29 1.99 -21.73 -3.39
CA THR A 29 0.60 -21.31 -3.30
C THR A 29 0.52 -20.11 -2.35
N ASP A 30 0.35 -18.95 -2.96
CA ASP A 30 -0.04 -17.68 -2.37
C ASP A 30 -1.32 -17.86 -1.53
N THR A 31 -1.15 -18.03 -0.21
CA THR A 31 -2.25 -18.06 0.75
C THR A 31 -2.68 -16.65 1.08
N THR A 32 -3.44 -16.01 0.19
CA THR A 32 -4.31 -14.90 0.56
C THR A 32 -5.42 -15.46 1.46
N GLU A 33 -5.23 -15.47 2.78
CA GLU A 33 -6.32 -15.74 3.71
C GLU A 33 -7.29 -14.56 3.77
N PHE A 34 -8.32 -14.67 2.92
CA PHE A 34 -9.70 -14.83 3.36
C PHE A 34 -9.92 -14.63 4.85
N PHE A 35 -10.87 -13.77 5.21
CA PHE A 35 -11.57 -14.02 6.46
C PHE A 35 -12.21 -15.40 6.29
N GLU A 36 -11.74 -16.42 7.00
CA GLU A 36 -12.55 -17.62 7.21
C GLU A 36 -13.81 -17.14 7.92
N LEU A 37 -14.85 -16.90 7.12
CA LEU A 37 -16.21 -16.82 7.60
C LEU A 37 -16.44 -18.16 8.26
N THR A 38 -16.60 -18.17 9.58
CA THR A 38 -17.30 -19.28 10.22
C THR A 38 -18.64 -19.37 9.50
N ALA A 39 -18.83 -20.44 8.73
CA ALA A 39 -20.07 -20.68 8.01
C ALA A 39 -21.23 -20.47 8.99
N ARG A 40 -22.15 -19.57 8.65
CA ARG A 40 -23.36 -19.41 9.45
C ARG A 40 -24.19 -20.67 9.29
N ASP A 41 -24.81 -21.13 10.37
CA ASP A 41 -25.71 -22.29 10.37
C ASP A 41 -26.96 -22.10 9.49
N ASP A 42 -27.18 -20.89 8.95
CA ASP A 42 -28.26 -20.58 8.01
C ASP A 42 -27.91 -20.93 6.54
N GLY A 43 -26.69 -21.41 6.27
CA GLY A 43 -26.26 -21.87 4.96
C GLY A 43 -25.97 -20.77 3.94
N ILE A 44 -25.96 -19.49 4.36
CA ILE A 44 -25.62 -18.36 3.49
C ILE A 44 -24.13 -18.08 3.59
N ASP A 45 -23.37 -18.46 2.57
CA ASP A 45 -21.92 -18.19 2.47
C ASP A 45 -21.61 -16.80 1.89
N LEU A 46 -22.32 -15.77 2.36
CA LEU A 46 -22.15 -14.38 1.95
C LEU A 46 -22.08 -13.50 3.21
N ASP A 47 -21.37 -12.38 3.13
CA ASP A 47 -21.40 -11.35 4.17
C ASP A 47 -21.19 -9.95 3.57
N VAL A 48 -21.64 -8.93 4.29
CA VAL A 48 -21.43 -7.52 4.00
C VAL A 48 -20.97 -6.82 5.26
N PHE A 49 -19.97 -5.95 5.14
CA PHE A 49 -19.33 -5.37 6.30
C PHE A 49 -19.57 -3.88 6.35
N ARG A 50 -19.82 -3.34 7.54
CA ARG A 50 -19.93 -1.89 7.72
C ARG A 50 -18.59 -1.24 7.37
N ASP A 51 -18.60 -0.36 6.38
CA ASP A 51 -17.43 0.36 5.88
C ASP A 51 -16.86 1.24 7.00
N LYS A 52 -15.60 0.96 7.38
CA LYS A 52 -14.92 1.72 8.43
C LYS A 52 -14.39 3.07 7.94
N SER A 53 -14.17 3.24 6.64
CA SER A 53 -13.67 4.49 6.05
C SER A 53 -14.68 5.64 6.13
N VAL A 54 -15.97 5.33 6.26
CA VAL A 54 -17.02 6.33 6.44
C VAL A 54 -17.29 6.66 7.91
N ARG A 55 -16.65 5.93 8.85
CA ARG A 55 -16.78 6.20 10.29
C ARG A 55 -15.90 7.39 10.68
N PRO A 56 -16.37 8.26 11.60
CA PRO A 56 -15.52 9.30 12.16
C PRO A 56 -14.38 8.68 12.98
N LYS A 57 -13.15 9.17 12.78
CA LYS A 57 -11.95 8.70 13.51
C LYS A 57 -11.98 9.00 15.01
N ASN A 58 -12.61 10.11 15.39
CA ASN A 58 -12.72 10.57 16.77
C ASN A 58 -14.18 10.58 17.21
N ALA A 59 -14.44 10.54 18.52
CA ALA A 59 -15.76 10.76 19.10
C ALA A 59 -16.28 12.15 18.70
N LYS A 60 -17.00 12.23 17.58
CA LYS A 60 -17.65 13.46 17.11
C LYS A 60 -19.01 13.61 17.78
N PRO A 61 -19.58 14.84 17.79
CA PRO A 61 -20.93 15.07 18.28
C PRO A 61 -21.93 14.11 17.61
N PRO A 62 -23.02 13.75 18.31
CA PRO A 62 -24.10 12.95 17.74
C PRO A 62 -24.53 13.50 16.36
N GLY A 63 -24.56 12.64 15.35
CA GLY A 63 -24.97 13.01 13.98
C GLY A 63 -23.85 13.14 12.94
N PHE A 64 -22.58 12.94 13.31
CA PHE A 64 -21.43 12.92 12.39
C PHE A 64 -20.92 11.50 12.08
N ASP A 65 -21.84 10.55 11.94
CA ASP A 65 -21.56 9.17 11.55
C ASP A 65 -22.22 8.86 10.21
N SER A 66 -21.57 8.02 9.41
CA SER A 66 -22.09 7.53 8.14
C SER A 66 -22.16 6.01 8.14
N TYR A 67 -23.18 5.50 7.46
CA TYR A 67 -23.60 4.11 7.51
C TYR A 67 -23.65 3.58 6.09
N LEU A 68 -22.70 2.70 5.78
CA LEU A 68 -22.50 2.07 4.49
C LEU A 68 -22.01 0.65 4.76
N TRP A 69 -22.54 -0.33 4.05
CA TRP A 69 -22.05 -1.70 4.04
C TRP A 69 -21.56 -2.05 2.66
N SER A 70 -20.47 -2.80 2.59
CA SER A 70 -19.89 -3.24 1.33
C SER A 70 -19.16 -4.57 1.46
N SER A 71 -19.09 -5.29 0.35
CA SER A 71 -18.21 -6.43 0.16
C SER A 71 -18.00 -6.70 -1.33
N ILE A 72 -17.04 -7.55 -1.64
CA ILE A 72 -16.82 -8.09 -2.98
C ILE A 72 -16.82 -9.60 -2.85
N ALA A 73 -17.68 -10.24 -3.62
CA ALA A 73 -17.74 -11.69 -3.75
C ALA A 73 -17.27 -12.11 -5.15
N THR A 74 -16.49 -13.17 -5.28
CA THR A 74 -16.12 -13.78 -6.56
C THR A 74 -16.66 -15.20 -6.61
N PHE A 75 -17.24 -15.59 -7.76
CA PHE A 75 -17.88 -16.88 -7.95
C PHE A 75 -17.15 -17.70 -9.04
N THR A 76 -17.31 -19.02 -9.01
CA THR A 76 -16.85 -19.90 -10.10
C THR A 76 -17.74 -19.82 -11.32
N ASP A 77 -19.05 -19.77 -11.06
CA ASP A 77 -20.07 -19.91 -12.07
C ASP A 77 -20.48 -18.54 -12.61
N ASP A 78 -20.97 -18.52 -13.84
CA ASP A 78 -21.64 -17.33 -14.35
C ASP A 78 -22.95 -17.09 -13.59
N LEU A 79 -23.14 -15.83 -13.21
CA LEU A 79 -24.32 -15.38 -12.47
C LEU A 79 -25.40 -14.91 -13.44
N THR A 80 -26.55 -15.56 -13.38
CA THR A 80 -27.81 -15.13 -14.02
C THR A 80 -28.37 -13.91 -13.29
N ASP A 81 -29.35 -13.24 -13.90
CA ASP A 81 -30.06 -12.13 -13.27
C ASP A 81 -30.77 -12.60 -11.98
N GLY A 82 -31.39 -13.78 -11.98
CA GLY A 82 -32.03 -14.35 -10.79
C GLY A 82 -31.06 -14.66 -9.65
N LYS A 83 -29.88 -15.20 -9.97
CA LYS A 83 -28.81 -15.37 -8.96
C LYS A 83 -28.36 -14.02 -8.38
N LEU A 84 -28.20 -13.00 -9.22
CA LEU A 84 -27.81 -11.68 -8.77
C LEU A 84 -28.87 -11.02 -7.86
N VAL A 85 -30.15 -11.24 -8.15
CA VAL A 85 -31.28 -10.82 -7.29
C VAL A 85 -31.19 -11.49 -5.92
N GLN A 86 -30.99 -12.81 -5.88
CA GLN A 86 -30.90 -13.55 -4.63
C GLN A 86 -29.69 -13.11 -3.79
N ILE A 87 -28.54 -12.87 -4.43
CA ILE A 87 -27.35 -12.31 -3.77
C ILE A 87 -27.64 -10.94 -3.15
N ALA A 88 -28.36 -10.04 -3.85
CA ALA A 88 -28.70 -8.72 -3.32
C ALA A 88 -29.68 -8.78 -2.14
N ASP A 89 -30.67 -9.68 -2.19
CA ASP A 89 -31.61 -9.93 -1.08
C ASP A 89 -30.89 -10.48 0.15
N ASP A 90 -30.05 -11.51 -0.02
CA ASP A 90 -29.32 -12.12 1.09
C ASP A 90 -28.31 -11.15 1.71
N ALA A 91 -27.57 -10.40 0.89
CA ALA A 91 -26.71 -9.32 1.36
C ALA A 91 -27.49 -8.24 2.13
N HIS A 92 -28.73 -7.94 1.73
CA HIS A 92 -29.59 -7.03 2.49
C HIS A 92 -29.95 -7.62 3.85
N LYS A 93 -30.42 -8.89 3.91
CA LYS A 93 -30.73 -9.58 5.17
C LYS A 93 -29.56 -9.51 6.15
N LEU A 94 -28.36 -9.82 5.67
CA LEU A 94 -27.13 -9.77 6.44
C LEU A 94 -26.85 -8.36 6.96
N MET A 95 -26.95 -7.33 6.12
CA MET A 95 -26.86 -5.93 6.55
C MET A 95 -27.87 -5.61 7.67
N ARG A 96 -29.10 -6.11 7.62
CA ARG A 96 -30.10 -5.89 8.69
C ARG A 96 -29.77 -6.60 9.99
N ASP A 97 -29.18 -7.79 9.91
CA ASP A 97 -28.67 -8.49 11.09
C ASP A 97 -27.57 -7.69 11.77
N HIS A 98 -26.65 -7.11 10.97
CA HIS A 98 -25.63 -6.18 11.48
C HIS A 98 -26.26 -4.95 12.14
N TRP A 99 -27.36 -4.40 11.63
CA TRP A 99 -28.05 -3.28 12.30
C TRP A 99 -28.54 -3.63 13.69
N LYS A 100 -29.13 -4.82 13.84
CA LYS A 100 -29.64 -5.30 15.14
C LYS A 100 -28.49 -5.53 16.12
N ALA A 101 -27.43 -6.20 15.66
CA ALA A 101 -26.25 -6.49 16.47
C ALA A 101 -25.55 -5.20 16.94
N GLU A 102 -25.39 -4.21 16.04
CA GLU A 102 -24.78 -2.92 16.34
C GLU A 102 -25.75 -1.90 16.99
N LYS A 103 -27.03 -2.24 17.18
CA LYS A 103 -28.08 -1.35 17.71
C LYS A 103 -28.19 -0.03 16.93
N ILE A 104 -28.16 -0.11 15.60
CA ILE A 104 -28.26 1.06 14.71
C ILE A 104 -29.68 1.62 14.73
N ASP A 105 -29.80 2.92 15.01
CA ASP A 105 -31.07 3.66 14.96
C ASP A 105 -31.75 3.52 13.59
N ILE A 106 -33.07 3.28 13.57
CA ILE A 106 -33.84 3.05 12.34
C ILE A 106 -33.72 4.19 11.31
N THR A 107 -33.54 5.43 11.75
CA THR A 107 -33.36 6.60 10.86
C THR A 107 -32.01 6.60 10.15
N LYS A 108 -31.06 5.80 10.65
CA LYS A 108 -29.69 5.68 10.15
C LYS A 108 -29.47 4.39 9.34
N GLN A 109 -30.46 3.51 9.28
CA GLN A 109 -30.39 2.24 8.55
C GLN A 109 -30.55 2.48 7.03
N PRO A 110 -29.57 2.08 6.19
CA PRO A 110 -29.73 2.13 4.73
C PRO A 110 -30.81 1.19 4.21
N THR A 111 -31.79 1.67 3.45
CA THR A 111 -32.90 0.79 3.02
C THR A 111 -32.59 -0.06 1.80
N VAL A 112 -31.49 0.21 1.10
CA VAL A 112 -31.14 -0.43 -0.18
C VAL A 112 -29.78 -1.13 -0.09
N MET A 113 -29.70 -2.34 -0.64
CA MET A 113 -28.48 -3.08 -0.95
C MET A 113 -28.39 -3.26 -2.46
N THR A 114 -27.23 -3.02 -3.06
CA THR A 114 -27.02 -3.15 -4.50
C THR A 114 -25.94 -4.17 -4.79
N ALA A 115 -26.20 -5.03 -5.77
CA ALA A 115 -25.24 -5.97 -6.34
C ALA A 115 -24.89 -5.56 -7.77
N LEU A 116 -23.62 -5.25 -8.02
CA LEU A 116 -23.06 -4.97 -9.34
C LEU A 116 -22.17 -6.14 -9.77
N LYS A 117 -22.58 -6.90 -10.78
CA LYS A 117 -21.80 -7.96 -11.40
C LYS A 117 -20.89 -7.38 -12.49
N VAL A 118 -19.61 -7.71 -12.42
CA VAL A 118 -18.63 -7.49 -13.49
C VAL A 118 -17.76 -8.74 -13.64
N GLY A 119 -17.89 -9.43 -14.78
CA GLY A 119 -17.36 -10.78 -14.94
C GLY A 119 -17.93 -11.74 -13.89
N ARG A 120 -17.04 -12.40 -13.14
CA ARG A 120 -17.38 -13.32 -12.04
C ARG A 120 -17.41 -12.67 -10.66
N SER A 121 -17.08 -11.38 -10.55
CA SER A 121 -17.14 -10.66 -9.28
C SER A 121 -18.45 -9.89 -9.14
N VAL A 122 -19.00 -9.90 -7.93
CA VAL A 122 -20.13 -9.08 -7.49
C VAL A 122 -19.64 -8.08 -6.45
N TYR A 123 -19.90 -6.81 -6.72
CA TYR A 123 -19.59 -5.69 -5.85
C TYR A 123 -20.88 -5.33 -5.12
N LEU A 124 -20.90 -5.60 -3.82
CA LEU A 124 -22.03 -5.33 -2.94
C LEU A 124 -21.80 -3.99 -2.25
N ALA A 125 -22.80 -3.11 -2.33
CA ALA A 125 -22.78 -1.87 -1.58
C ALA A 125 -24.20 -1.43 -1.21
N SER A 126 -24.40 -1.02 0.03
CA SER A 126 -25.64 -0.40 0.46
C SER A 126 -25.73 1.04 -0.07
N SER A 127 -26.94 1.59 -0.09
CA SER A 127 -27.10 3.04 -0.03
C SER A 127 -26.37 3.59 1.21
N THR A 128 -25.96 4.86 1.18
CA THR A 128 -25.37 5.49 2.37
C THR A 128 -26.42 6.30 3.14
N LYS A 129 -26.30 6.30 4.46
CA LYS A 129 -27.01 7.19 5.38
C LYS A 129 -26.02 7.93 6.26
N GLY A 130 -26.41 9.11 6.74
CA GLY A 130 -25.61 9.87 7.71
C GLY A 130 -24.91 11.10 7.12
N ASN A 131 -23.84 11.53 7.78
CA ASN A 131 -23.07 12.75 7.49
C ASN A 131 -21.60 12.54 7.91
N PRO A 132 -20.57 12.91 7.12
CA PRO A 132 -20.63 13.61 5.82
C PRO A 132 -21.05 12.73 4.63
N PRO A 133 -21.57 13.33 3.55
CA PRO A 133 -21.85 12.59 2.31
C PRO A 133 -20.59 11.93 1.76
N VAL A 134 -20.71 10.77 1.12
CA VAL A 134 -19.57 10.01 0.56
C VAL A 134 -19.03 10.65 -0.72
N VAL A 135 -19.91 11.07 -1.63
CA VAL A 135 -19.55 11.56 -2.97
C VAL A 135 -19.27 13.06 -2.99
N TYR A 136 -20.14 13.86 -2.40
CA TYR A 136 -20.02 15.32 -2.40
C TYR A 136 -19.24 15.86 -1.20
N GLN A 137 -18.63 17.03 -1.34
CA GLN A 137 -17.95 17.70 -0.24
C GLN A 137 -18.91 18.21 0.84
N ARG A 138 -20.12 18.63 0.45
CA ARG A 138 -21.15 19.23 1.32
C ARG A 138 -22.53 18.66 1.00
N ARG A 139 -23.41 18.72 1.99
CA ARG A 139 -24.81 18.31 1.82
C ARG A 139 -25.59 19.26 0.92
N ARG A 140 -26.69 18.76 0.36
CA ARG A 140 -27.63 19.58 -0.40
C ARG A 140 -28.21 20.66 0.52
N GLY A 141 -28.22 21.91 0.05
CA GLY A 141 -28.71 23.06 0.81
C GLY A 141 -27.70 23.73 1.76
N GLN A 142 -26.47 23.21 1.89
CA GLN A 142 -25.38 23.84 2.66
C GLN A 142 -24.39 24.60 1.77
N ASP A 143 -24.89 25.50 0.92
CA ASP A 143 -24.12 26.27 -0.08
C ASP A 143 -23.27 25.40 -1.04
N GLY A 144 -23.58 24.10 -1.12
CA GLY A 144 -22.82 23.14 -1.89
C GLY A 144 -22.96 23.40 -3.38
N LYS A 145 -21.87 23.81 -4.03
CA LYS A 145 -21.80 24.02 -5.49
C LYS A 145 -21.87 22.72 -6.32
N GLY A 146 -22.05 21.58 -5.66
CA GLY A 146 -21.96 20.28 -6.32
C GLY A 146 -20.54 19.74 -6.40
N ASP A 147 -19.62 20.27 -5.60
CA ASP A 147 -18.22 19.83 -5.62
C ASP A 147 -18.12 18.36 -5.18
N ILE A 148 -17.66 17.52 -6.10
CA ILE A 148 -17.37 16.11 -5.86
C ILE A 148 -16.06 16.02 -5.04
N LYS A 149 -15.97 15.07 -4.10
CA LYS A 149 -14.73 14.85 -3.34
C LYS A 149 -13.63 14.32 -4.24
N LYS A 150 -12.39 14.78 -4.03
CA LYS A 150 -11.18 14.29 -4.72
C LYS A 150 -10.97 12.76 -4.66
N GLY A 151 -11.55 12.09 -3.65
CA GLY A 151 -11.44 10.64 -3.49
C GLY A 151 -12.37 9.81 -4.39
N VAL A 152 -13.34 10.45 -5.06
CA VAL A 152 -14.26 9.80 -5.99
C VAL A 152 -13.53 9.51 -7.30
N PRO A 153 -13.61 8.29 -7.86
CA PRO A 153 -12.97 7.96 -9.13
C PRO A 153 -13.38 8.88 -10.28
N ASP A 154 -12.42 9.28 -11.11
CA ASP A 154 -12.63 10.28 -12.16
C ASP A 154 -13.74 9.89 -13.14
N ASP A 155 -13.81 8.64 -13.59
CA ASP A 155 -14.88 8.19 -14.50
C ASP A 155 -16.27 8.31 -13.86
N LEU A 156 -16.38 8.00 -12.57
CA LEU A 156 -17.63 8.19 -11.83
C LEU A 156 -17.94 9.68 -11.63
N ALA A 157 -16.93 10.49 -11.27
CA ALA A 157 -17.08 11.92 -11.12
C ALA A 157 -17.47 12.61 -12.44
N ASN A 158 -16.89 12.18 -13.56
CA ASN A 158 -17.18 12.65 -14.91
C ASN A 158 -18.58 12.25 -15.34
N ALA A 159 -19.00 11.01 -15.08
CA ALA A 159 -20.36 10.57 -15.39
C ALA A 159 -21.41 11.37 -14.59
N LEU A 160 -21.16 11.60 -13.30
CA LEU A 160 -21.98 12.47 -12.45
C LEU A 160 -21.98 13.92 -12.95
N THR A 161 -20.83 14.48 -13.31
CA THR A 161 -20.69 15.86 -13.79
C THR A 161 -21.38 16.05 -15.14
N ALA A 162 -21.22 15.10 -16.07
CA ALA A 162 -21.92 15.10 -17.35
C ALA A 162 -23.44 15.01 -17.16
N CYS A 163 -23.93 14.36 -16.10
CA CYS A 163 -25.35 14.38 -15.75
C CYS A 163 -25.80 15.76 -15.24
N LEU A 164 -24.96 16.45 -14.46
CA LEU A 164 -25.24 17.80 -13.97
C LEU A 164 -25.32 18.83 -15.11
N ASN A 165 -24.35 18.81 -16.02
CA ASN A 165 -24.24 19.80 -17.11
C ASN A 165 -25.41 19.78 -18.09
N ASN A 166 -26.07 18.63 -18.28
CA ASN A 166 -27.18 18.47 -19.22
C ASN A 166 -28.49 19.18 -18.81
N ARG A 167 -28.54 19.89 -17.66
CA ARG A 167 -29.79 20.52 -17.17
C ARG A 167 -29.71 22.02 -16.89
N GLY A 168 -28.53 22.62 -16.97
CA GLY A 168 -28.33 24.00 -16.53
C GLY A 168 -28.47 24.21 -15.02
N ASN A 169 -28.30 25.45 -14.56
CA ASN A 169 -28.01 25.86 -13.17
C ASN A 169 -29.14 25.66 -12.12
N LYS A 170 -30.10 24.74 -12.31
CA LYS A 170 -31.29 24.65 -11.44
C LYS A 170 -31.05 23.90 -10.12
N GLU A 171 -30.15 22.92 -10.09
CA GLU A 171 -29.79 22.17 -8.87
C GLU A 171 -28.32 21.75 -8.92
N PRO A 172 -27.51 22.05 -7.89
CA PRO A 172 -26.08 21.75 -7.92
C PRO A 172 -25.74 20.28 -7.60
N GLN A 173 -26.70 19.45 -7.17
CA GLN A 173 -26.42 18.07 -6.70
C GLN A 173 -27.46 17.04 -7.15
N HIS A 174 -27.04 15.77 -7.29
CA HIS A 174 -27.93 14.63 -7.55
C HIS A 174 -28.91 14.37 -6.40
N GLN A 175 -30.02 13.69 -6.71
CA GLN A 175 -30.93 13.19 -5.68
C GLN A 175 -30.17 12.32 -4.68
N ASN A 176 -30.51 12.46 -3.40
CA ASN A 176 -29.84 11.78 -2.28
C ASN A 176 -28.32 12.01 -2.25
N GLU A 177 -27.81 13.12 -2.81
CA GLU A 177 -26.37 13.45 -2.79
C GLU A 177 -25.51 12.35 -3.43
N ALA A 178 -26.05 11.64 -4.44
CA ALA A 178 -25.42 10.49 -5.07
C ALA A 178 -25.06 9.33 -4.09
N GLN A 179 -25.81 9.18 -2.99
CA GLN A 179 -25.63 8.11 -1.99
C GLN A 179 -26.45 6.85 -2.27
N CYS A 180 -26.93 6.67 -3.51
CA CYS A 180 -27.65 5.49 -3.93
C CYS A 180 -26.73 4.26 -3.96
N GLY A 181 -27.28 3.07 -3.70
CA GLY A 181 -26.49 1.83 -3.63
C GLY A 181 -25.76 1.52 -4.95
N GLU A 182 -26.37 1.88 -6.08
CA GLU A 182 -25.78 1.78 -7.41
C GLU A 182 -24.51 2.61 -7.55
N VAL A 183 -24.53 3.85 -7.06
CA VAL A 183 -23.35 4.72 -7.08
C VAL A 183 -22.26 4.13 -6.18
N MET A 184 -22.62 3.61 -5.01
CA MET A 184 -21.66 3.00 -4.09
C MET A 184 -21.04 1.71 -4.64
N ALA A 185 -21.82 0.87 -5.32
CA ALA A 185 -21.33 -0.36 -5.93
C ALA A 185 -20.40 -0.08 -7.12
N ILE A 186 -20.74 0.91 -7.95
CA ILE A 186 -19.87 1.40 -9.04
C ILE A 186 -18.58 2.00 -8.47
N PHE A 187 -18.69 2.77 -7.39
CA PHE A 187 -17.53 3.31 -6.67
C PHE A 187 -16.61 2.16 -6.21
N ALA A 188 -17.17 1.12 -5.57
CA ALA A 188 -16.44 -0.06 -5.14
C ALA A 188 -15.64 -0.69 -6.30
N TRP A 189 -16.30 -0.86 -7.45
CA TRP A 189 -15.66 -1.38 -8.65
C TRP A 189 -14.44 -0.58 -9.07
N TYR A 190 -14.59 0.73 -9.25
CA TYR A 190 -13.48 1.61 -9.67
C TYR A 190 -12.35 1.64 -8.64
N LYS A 191 -12.66 1.53 -7.35
CA LYS A 191 -11.62 1.43 -6.31
C LYS A 191 -10.81 0.14 -6.38
N LYS A 192 -11.41 -0.99 -6.80
CA LYS A 192 -10.69 -2.25 -7.02
C LYS A 192 -9.94 -2.25 -8.36
N ASN A 193 -10.38 -1.42 -9.30
CA ASN A 193 -9.93 -1.41 -10.69
C ASN A 193 -9.50 0.00 -11.12
N PRO A 194 -8.48 0.61 -10.48
CA PRO A 194 -8.05 1.95 -10.82
C PRO A 194 -7.60 2.03 -12.28
N GLY A 195 -8.02 3.08 -12.98
CA GLY A 195 -7.68 3.33 -14.39
C GLY A 195 -8.38 2.41 -15.40
N LYS A 196 -9.29 1.53 -14.97
CA LYS A 196 -10.09 0.72 -15.88
C LYS A 196 -11.46 1.33 -16.11
N THR A 197 -12.02 1.11 -17.30
CA THR A 197 -13.38 1.54 -17.67
C THR A 197 -14.36 0.39 -17.50
N ILE A 198 -15.49 0.63 -16.84
CA ILE A 198 -16.48 -0.42 -16.55
C ILE A 198 -17.31 -0.79 -17.79
N ALA A 199 -17.46 0.15 -18.74
CA ALA A 199 -18.35 0.01 -19.90
C ALA A 199 -18.01 -1.21 -20.77
N ASP A 200 -16.74 -1.58 -20.86
CA ASP A 200 -16.27 -2.68 -21.73
C ASP A 200 -16.44 -4.07 -21.09
N GLN A 201 -16.98 -4.14 -19.87
CA GLN A 201 -17.02 -5.36 -19.06
C GLN A 201 -18.42 -5.99 -18.97
N SER A 202 -19.36 -5.54 -19.81
CA SER A 202 -20.78 -5.95 -19.79
C SER A 202 -21.40 -5.98 -18.37
N PRO A 203 -21.29 -4.89 -17.60
CA PRO A 203 -21.72 -4.86 -16.20
C PRO A 203 -23.25 -4.99 -16.06
N VAL A 204 -23.68 -5.71 -15.01
CA VAL A 204 -25.10 -5.93 -14.68
C VAL A 204 -25.36 -5.50 -13.24
N ILE A 205 -26.45 -4.78 -12.98
CA ILE A 205 -26.74 -4.25 -11.65
C ILE A 205 -28.18 -4.50 -11.20
N VAL A 206 -28.35 -4.76 -9.91
CA VAL A 206 -29.66 -4.84 -9.25
C VAL A 206 -29.61 -4.20 -7.88
N ALA A 207 -30.62 -3.41 -7.54
CA ALA A 207 -30.82 -2.87 -6.21
C ALA A 207 -32.00 -3.58 -5.55
N TRP A 208 -31.84 -4.02 -4.30
CA TRP A 208 -32.87 -4.62 -3.47
C TRP A 208 -33.23 -3.66 -2.33
N GLU A 209 -34.51 -3.36 -2.17
CA GLU A 209 -35.02 -2.56 -1.06
C GLU A 209 -35.84 -3.39 -0.10
N TYR A 210 -35.55 -3.22 1.18
CA TYR A 210 -36.43 -3.62 2.26
C TYR A 210 -36.69 -2.42 3.16
N LYS A 211 -37.95 -2.06 3.32
CA LYS A 211 -38.36 -0.91 4.13
C LYS A 211 -39.50 -1.30 5.05
N VAL A 212 -39.38 -0.94 6.32
CA VAL A 212 -40.44 -1.08 7.33
C VAL A 212 -40.89 0.31 7.73
N ASP A 213 -42.21 0.50 7.81
CA ASP A 213 -42.80 1.70 8.36
C ASP A 213 -42.53 1.78 9.87
N PRO A 214 -41.86 2.83 10.39
CA PRO A 214 -41.46 2.88 11.80
C PRO A 214 -42.63 2.90 12.79
N GLN A 215 -43.82 3.34 12.36
CA GLN A 215 -44.97 3.54 13.24
C GLN A 215 -45.83 2.27 13.33
N SER A 216 -46.03 1.61 12.19
CA SER A 216 -46.88 0.43 12.06
C SER A 216 -46.12 -0.89 12.07
N ASN A 217 -44.78 -0.84 11.97
CA ASN A 217 -43.90 -1.98 11.80
C ASN A 217 -44.26 -2.87 10.58
N LYS A 218 -45.00 -2.31 9.61
CA LYS A 218 -45.38 -3.02 8.37
C LYS A 218 -44.29 -2.88 7.32
N VAL A 219 -44.00 -3.96 6.62
CA VAL A 219 -43.12 -3.94 5.44
C VAL A 219 -43.81 -3.13 4.34
N THR A 220 -43.16 -2.05 3.89
CA THR A 220 -43.65 -1.14 2.85
C THR A 220 -42.92 -1.30 1.51
N ALA A 221 -41.77 -1.98 1.52
CA ALA A 221 -41.05 -2.40 0.32
C ALA A 221 -40.26 -3.68 0.64
N ASN A 222 -40.28 -4.64 -0.28
CA ASN A 222 -39.47 -5.86 -0.23
C ASN A 222 -39.31 -6.41 -1.66
N GLY A 223 -38.26 -5.99 -2.35
CA GLY A 223 -38.06 -6.39 -3.74
C GLY A 223 -37.01 -5.57 -4.48
N ILE A 224 -36.91 -5.83 -5.78
CA ILE A 224 -36.09 -5.02 -6.69
C ILE A 224 -36.57 -3.58 -6.65
N LYS A 225 -35.66 -2.65 -6.39
CA LYS A 225 -35.89 -1.21 -6.44
C LYS A 225 -35.34 -0.69 -7.77
N PRO A 226 -36.17 -0.10 -8.64
CA PRO A 226 -35.65 0.52 -9.86
C PRO A 226 -34.72 1.69 -9.51
N PRO A 227 -33.70 1.96 -10.36
CA PRO A 227 -32.84 3.12 -10.24
C PRO A 227 -33.65 4.37 -10.03
N CYS A 228 -33.20 5.22 -9.10
CA CYS A 228 -33.98 6.40 -8.75
C CYS A 228 -34.24 7.25 -10.01
N ASN A 229 -35.53 7.46 -10.27
CA ASN A 229 -36.05 8.25 -11.37
C ASN A 229 -36.97 9.29 -10.74
N SER A 230 -36.68 10.58 -10.90
CA SER A 230 -37.62 11.61 -10.50
C SER A 230 -37.79 12.64 -11.59
N LYS A 231 -39.04 13.11 -11.75
CA LYS A 231 -39.44 14.09 -12.76
C LYS A 231 -38.64 15.41 -12.64
N ASN A 232 -38.12 15.73 -11.45
CA ASN A 232 -37.46 17.00 -11.13
C ASN A 232 -36.03 16.86 -10.56
N TYR A 233 -35.48 15.66 -10.40
CA TYR A 233 -34.11 15.40 -9.93
C TYR A 233 -33.52 14.17 -10.64
N TRP A 234 -32.26 14.24 -11.06
CA TRP A 234 -31.60 13.11 -11.70
C TRP A 234 -31.14 12.10 -10.67
N GLY A 235 -31.26 10.83 -11.03
CA GLY A 235 -30.87 9.68 -10.24
C GLY A 235 -30.17 8.61 -11.07
N CYS A 236 -29.99 7.44 -10.49
CA CYS A 236 -29.22 6.33 -11.07
C CYS A 236 -29.71 5.93 -12.46
N GLN A 237 -30.98 6.15 -12.81
CA GLN A 237 -31.51 5.82 -14.13
C GLN A 237 -30.79 6.55 -15.28
N SER A 238 -30.30 7.78 -15.06
CA SER A 238 -29.52 8.52 -16.07
C SER A 238 -28.03 8.18 -16.04
N LEU A 239 -27.53 7.64 -14.93
CA LEU A 239 -26.12 7.28 -14.75
C LEU A 239 -25.79 5.95 -15.43
N LEU A 240 -26.62 4.92 -15.23
CA LEU A 240 -26.31 3.56 -15.69
C LEU A 240 -26.08 3.48 -17.21
N PRO A 241 -26.89 4.11 -18.09
CA PRO A 241 -26.66 4.07 -19.52
C PRO A 241 -25.34 4.71 -19.95
N LYS A 242 -24.87 5.76 -19.25
CA LYS A 242 -23.60 6.43 -19.56
C LYS A 242 -22.37 5.56 -19.25
N LEU A 243 -22.54 4.62 -18.33
CA LEU A 243 -21.52 3.65 -17.95
C LEU A 243 -21.73 2.30 -18.64
N SER A 244 -22.69 2.20 -19.57
CA SER A 244 -23.07 0.96 -20.26
C SER A 244 -23.44 -0.17 -19.29
N ILE A 245 -24.07 0.16 -18.16
CA ILE A 245 -24.51 -0.80 -17.15
C ILE A 245 -25.95 -1.21 -17.42
N ARG A 246 -26.17 -2.52 -17.55
CA ARG A 246 -27.50 -3.11 -17.70
C ARG A 246 -28.17 -3.31 -16.35
N GLU A 247 -29.41 -2.85 -16.23
CA GLU A 247 -30.25 -3.12 -15.05
C GLU A 247 -30.93 -4.50 -15.16
N VAL A 248 -31.05 -5.21 -14.03
CA VAL A 248 -31.93 -6.38 -13.92
C VAL A 248 -33.39 -5.93 -13.92
N LYS A 249 -34.22 -6.58 -14.73
CA LYS A 249 -35.63 -6.22 -14.87
C LYS A 249 -36.41 -6.43 -13.57
N GLU A 250 -37.30 -5.50 -13.27
CA GLU A 250 -38.29 -5.67 -12.20
C GLU A 250 -39.12 -6.94 -12.41
N GLY A 251 -39.47 -7.62 -11.31
CA GLY A 251 -40.18 -8.90 -11.34
C GLY A 251 -39.29 -10.14 -11.59
N THR A 252 -37.99 -9.97 -11.77
CA THR A 252 -37.05 -11.11 -11.80
C THR A 252 -37.04 -11.79 -10.42
N ASN A 253 -37.30 -13.09 -10.39
CA ASN A 253 -37.28 -13.89 -9.16
C ASN A 253 -35.85 -14.27 -8.76
N GLY A 254 -35.60 -14.40 -7.45
CA GLY A 254 -34.35 -14.91 -6.93
C GLY A 254 -34.11 -16.37 -7.32
N GLU A 255 -32.87 -16.71 -7.67
CA GLU A 255 -32.40 -18.07 -7.94
C GLU A 255 -31.26 -18.43 -6.98
N SER A 256 -31.17 -19.70 -6.58
CA SER A 256 -30.05 -20.18 -5.76
C SER A 256 -28.72 -20.03 -6.49
N TYR A 257 -27.67 -19.65 -5.75
CA TYR A 257 -26.32 -19.43 -6.24
C TYR A 257 -25.32 -20.30 -5.47
N SER A 258 -24.18 -20.59 -6.11
CA SER A 258 -23.08 -21.33 -5.48
C SER A 258 -22.33 -20.44 -4.48
N LYS A 259 -21.72 -21.05 -3.46
CA LYS A 259 -20.81 -20.35 -2.55
C LYS A 259 -19.76 -19.52 -3.32
N PRO A 260 -19.49 -18.25 -2.93
CA PRO A 260 -18.38 -17.51 -3.51
C PRO A 260 -17.05 -18.16 -3.17
N THR A 261 -16.15 -18.24 -4.14
CA THR A 261 -14.77 -18.68 -3.92
C THR A 261 -13.93 -17.62 -3.24
N GLU A 262 -14.33 -16.35 -3.36
CA GLU A 262 -13.68 -15.25 -2.67
C GLU A 262 -14.71 -14.32 -2.02
N LEU A 263 -14.52 -13.96 -0.74
CA LEU A 263 -15.25 -12.86 -0.12
C LEU A 263 -14.28 -11.90 0.60
N ARG A 264 -14.44 -10.60 0.34
CA ARG A 264 -13.64 -9.57 1.00
C ARG A 264 -14.40 -8.28 1.24
N GLN A 265 -14.08 -7.59 2.34
CA GLN A 265 -14.53 -6.22 2.57
C GLN A 265 -13.76 -5.24 1.66
N GLN A 266 -14.45 -4.21 1.15
CA GLN A 266 -13.82 -3.08 0.46
C GLN A 266 -14.30 -1.75 1.03
N GLU A 267 -13.37 -0.95 1.54
CA GLU A 267 -13.64 0.41 2.03
C GLU A 267 -13.63 1.42 0.86
N LEU A 268 -14.69 2.24 0.76
CA LEU A 268 -14.92 3.13 -0.39
C LEU A 268 -14.17 4.46 -0.30
N LEU A 269 -14.05 5.07 0.89
CA LEU A 269 -13.38 6.37 1.05
C LEU A 269 -11.86 6.26 1.20
N GLY A 270 -11.28 5.14 0.77
CA GLY A 270 -9.90 4.78 1.06
C GLY A 270 -9.81 4.15 2.45
N LYS A 271 -8.86 3.24 2.63
CA LYS A 271 -8.75 2.49 3.87
C LYS A 271 -8.52 3.44 5.03
N CYS A 272 -9.37 3.37 6.06
CA CYS A 272 -9.24 4.20 7.25
C CYS A 272 -7.80 4.05 7.79
N GLY A 273 -6.99 5.10 7.64
CA GLY A 273 -5.62 5.12 8.13
C GLY A 273 -4.52 4.63 7.19
N LEU A 274 -4.81 4.17 5.96
CA LEU A 274 -3.74 3.87 4.99
C LEU A 274 -3.16 5.18 4.45
N THR A 275 -1.95 5.52 4.88
CA THR A 275 -1.15 6.64 4.39
C THR A 275 0.13 6.08 3.81
N CYS A 276 0.36 6.28 2.51
CA CYS A 276 1.65 5.92 1.91
C CYS A 276 2.67 6.98 2.28
N THR A 277 3.69 6.56 3.02
CA THR A 277 4.71 7.43 3.60
C THR A 277 6.02 7.08 2.92
N GLY A 278 6.51 7.94 2.06
CA GLY A 278 7.81 7.80 1.41
C GLY A 278 8.15 9.12 0.75
N THR A 279 9.34 9.66 1.01
CA THR A 279 9.87 10.80 0.27
C THR A 279 10.47 10.30 -1.03
N ALA A 280 10.58 11.16 -2.06
CA ALA A 280 11.29 10.79 -3.28
C ALA A 280 12.72 10.30 -2.95
N ASP A 281 13.31 10.87 -1.90
CA ASP A 281 14.71 10.73 -1.51
C ASP A 281 14.99 9.52 -0.61
N SER A 282 13.98 8.75 -0.18
CA SER A 282 14.24 7.52 0.59
C SER A 282 14.63 6.37 -0.35
N ARG A 283 15.79 5.76 -0.13
CA ARG A 283 16.19 4.49 -0.77
C ARG A 283 15.12 3.44 -0.51
N GLY A 284 14.41 3.00 -1.55
CA GLY A 284 13.35 2.02 -1.37
C GLY A 284 13.93 0.63 -1.05
N THR A 285 13.11 -0.20 -0.43
CA THR A 285 13.43 -1.60 -0.12
C THR A 285 12.64 -2.54 -1.03
N THR A 286 13.10 -3.77 -1.22
CA THR A 286 12.30 -4.77 -1.95
C THR A 286 11.19 -5.29 -1.05
N ARG A 287 10.08 -5.74 -1.66
CA ARG A 287 8.96 -6.36 -0.92
C ARG A 287 9.42 -7.50 -0.02
N ASP A 288 10.24 -8.40 -0.54
CA ASP A 288 10.66 -9.60 0.20
C ASP A 288 11.59 -9.24 1.37
N GLU A 289 12.45 -8.25 1.20
CA GLU A 289 13.36 -7.80 2.26
C GLU A 289 12.59 -7.14 3.41
N ILE A 290 11.66 -6.22 3.12
CA ILE A 290 10.82 -5.63 4.18
C ILE A 290 9.92 -6.67 4.85
N MET A 291 9.43 -7.68 4.11
CA MET A 291 8.59 -8.72 4.68
C MET A 291 9.35 -9.64 5.66
N LYS A 292 10.67 -9.83 5.49
CA LYS A 292 11.51 -10.50 6.50
C LYS A 292 11.56 -9.71 7.81
N HIS A 293 11.76 -8.39 7.71
CA HIS A 293 11.80 -7.49 8.86
C HIS A 293 10.45 -7.42 9.58
N VAL A 294 9.36 -7.42 8.81
CA VAL A 294 7.99 -7.53 9.34
C VAL A 294 7.78 -8.84 10.08
N ASP A 295 8.23 -9.98 9.53
CA ASP A 295 8.06 -11.28 10.21
C ASP A 295 8.75 -11.30 11.58
N ASP A 296 9.96 -10.76 11.67
CA ASP A 296 10.71 -10.64 12.92
C ASP A 296 10.02 -9.70 13.94
N LEU A 297 9.55 -8.53 13.51
CA LEU A 297 8.82 -7.61 14.40
C LEU A 297 7.51 -8.24 14.90
N CYS A 298 6.75 -8.89 14.01
CA CYS A 298 5.48 -9.53 14.33
C CYS A 298 5.65 -10.75 15.26
N ASP A 299 6.73 -11.52 15.08
CA ASP A 299 7.08 -12.62 15.99
C ASP A 299 7.36 -12.11 17.41
N ARG A 300 8.17 -11.04 17.53
CA ARG A 300 8.47 -10.40 18.82
C ARG A 300 7.21 -9.81 19.48
N MET A 301 6.36 -9.16 18.70
CA MET A 301 5.07 -8.64 19.17
C MET A 301 4.17 -9.75 19.70
N SER A 302 4.06 -10.88 18.99
CA SER A 302 3.21 -12.01 19.41
C SER A 302 3.66 -12.67 20.71
N LYS A 303 4.95 -12.56 21.03
CA LYS A 303 5.58 -13.08 22.26
C LYS A 303 5.61 -12.05 23.39
N ASP A 304 5.16 -10.82 23.14
CA ASP A 304 5.22 -9.73 24.11
C ASP A 304 4.21 -9.94 25.24
N LYS A 305 4.72 -10.03 26.48
CA LYS A 305 3.89 -10.29 27.67
C LYS A 305 3.46 -9.01 28.41
N ARG A 306 3.75 -7.82 27.87
CA ARG A 306 3.43 -6.53 28.53
C ARG A 306 1.93 -6.28 28.63
N GLY A 307 1.10 -6.96 27.83
CA GLY A 307 -0.36 -6.89 27.91
C GLY A 307 -0.86 -5.44 27.85
N LYS A 308 -1.54 -4.98 28.90
CA LYS A 308 -2.04 -3.59 29.02
C LYS A 308 -0.95 -2.51 29.08
N ARG A 309 0.32 -2.89 29.30
CA ARG A 309 1.47 -1.96 29.30
C ARG A 309 2.13 -1.83 27.93
N PHE A 310 1.65 -2.57 26.93
CA PHE A 310 2.16 -2.44 25.56
C PHE A 310 1.84 -1.03 25.03
N LYS A 311 2.88 -0.26 24.69
CA LYS A 311 2.72 1.06 24.02
C LYS A 311 3.09 1.00 22.54
N GLY A 312 3.85 -0.02 22.16
CA GLY A 312 4.36 -0.23 20.82
C GLY A 312 5.67 -1.00 20.79
N LEU A 313 6.10 -1.31 19.58
CA LEU A 313 7.38 -1.87 19.18
C LEU A 313 7.87 -1.09 17.96
N SER A 314 9.15 -0.74 17.97
CA SER A 314 9.83 -0.06 16.86
C SER A 314 11.15 -0.76 16.68
N GLN A 315 11.50 -1.07 15.44
CA GLN A 315 12.80 -1.64 15.13
C GLN A 315 13.30 -1.10 13.81
N GLU A 316 14.57 -0.71 13.82
CA GLU A 316 15.32 -0.43 12.62
C GLU A 316 16.02 -1.71 12.14
N TYR A 317 15.89 -1.97 10.85
CA TYR A 317 16.50 -3.09 10.18
C TYR A 317 17.35 -2.60 9.01
N LYS A 318 18.63 -2.93 9.04
CA LYS A 318 19.55 -2.65 7.95
C LYS A 318 19.36 -3.71 6.87
N ASN A 319 19.23 -3.28 5.62
CA ASN A 319 19.25 -4.21 4.50
C ASN A 319 20.66 -4.81 4.36
N ASN A 320 20.73 -6.09 3.97
CA ASN A 320 22.03 -6.71 3.71
C ASN A 320 22.76 -5.95 2.61
N GLY A 321 23.92 -5.37 2.93
CA GLY A 321 24.83 -4.74 1.97
C GLY A 321 24.47 -3.34 1.49
N GLY A 322 23.45 -2.68 2.05
CA GLY A 322 23.07 -1.30 1.67
C GLY A 322 22.99 -0.37 2.89
N SER A 323 22.94 0.94 2.65
CA SER A 323 22.68 1.93 3.72
C SER A 323 21.18 2.20 3.91
N THR A 324 20.29 1.47 3.23
CA THR A 324 18.86 1.56 3.50
C THR A 324 18.53 0.94 4.86
N VAL A 325 17.94 1.76 5.73
CA VAL A 325 17.33 1.34 6.98
C VAL A 325 15.82 1.30 6.82
N ASN A 326 15.23 0.20 7.24
CA ASN A 326 13.80 0.02 7.34
C ASN A 326 13.41 0.23 8.79
N ASP A 327 12.65 1.28 9.03
CA ASP A 327 12.02 1.52 10.32
C ASP A 327 10.64 0.88 10.30
N VAL A 328 10.43 -0.16 11.11
CA VAL A 328 9.19 -0.91 11.19
C VAL A 328 8.60 -0.75 12.60
N LYS A 329 7.38 -0.21 12.65
CA LYS A 329 6.71 0.28 13.86
C LYS A 329 5.31 -0.27 14.01
N ILE A 330 4.98 -0.73 15.21
CA ILE A 330 3.62 -1.04 15.66
C ILE A 330 3.37 -0.28 16.94
N TYR A 331 2.29 0.48 17.05
CA TYR A 331 1.96 1.20 18.29
C TYR A 331 0.45 1.36 18.47
N LEU A 332 0.03 1.64 19.71
CA LEU A 332 -1.38 1.86 20.00
C LEU A 332 -1.89 3.13 19.30
N GLU A 333 -3.08 3.02 18.72
CA GLU A 333 -3.79 4.20 18.23
C GLU A 333 -4.19 5.12 19.40
N GLU A 334 -4.26 6.42 19.15
CA GLU A 334 -4.54 7.41 20.20
C GLU A 334 -5.88 7.11 20.89
N GLY A 335 -5.87 7.10 22.23
CA GLY A 335 -7.05 6.76 23.03
C GLY A 335 -7.28 5.26 23.26
N GLN A 336 -6.49 4.38 22.66
CA GLN A 336 -6.57 2.93 22.90
C GLN A 336 -5.69 2.54 24.11
N SER A 337 -6.20 1.62 24.92
CA SER A 337 -5.54 1.20 26.17
C SER A 337 -4.94 -0.22 26.12
N GLN A 338 -5.23 -0.99 25.06
CA GLN A 338 -4.80 -2.37 24.91
C GLN A 338 -4.67 -2.77 23.44
N GLY A 339 -3.65 -3.57 23.13
CA GLY A 339 -3.52 -4.18 21.81
C GLY A 339 -2.23 -4.99 21.69
N ILE A 340 -2.38 -6.31 21.63
CA ILE A 340 -1.37 -7.22 21.07
C ILE A 340 -2.09 -7.93 19.92
N ALA A 341 -1.57 -7.80 18.71
CA ALA A 341 -2.09 -8.54 17.57
C ALA A 341 -1.50 -9.96 17.54
N SER A 342 -2.18 -10.90 16.89
CA SER A 342 -1.52 -12.17 16.54
C SER A 342 -0.40 -11.91 15.53
N LYS A 343 0.53 -12.87 15.39
CA LYS A 343 1.59 -12.78 14.36
C LYS A 343 0.97 -12.57 12.97
N ASP A 344 -0.09 -13.31 12.65
CA ASP A 344 -0.75 -13.28 11.34
C ASP A 344 -1.51 -11.96 11.11
N GLU A 345 -2.22 -11.45 12.12
CA GLU A 345 -2.89 -10.13 12.04
C GLU A 345 -1.87 -9.02 11.79
N CYS A 346 -0.72 -9.07 12.47
CA CYS A 346 0.36 -8.11 12.28
C CYS A 346 0.96 -8.17 10.87
N LYS A 347 1.33 -9.38 10.41
CA LYS A 347 1.89 -9.57 9.06
C LYS A 347 0.91 -9.09 7.99
N LYS A 348 -0.37 -9.42 8.14
CA LYS A 348 -1.43 -9.02 7.21
C LYS A 348 -1.54 -7.50 7.08
N ASN A 349 -1.47 -6.76 8.18
CA ASN A 349 -1.56 -5.30 8.13
C ASN A 349 -0.31 -4.64 7.50
N PHE A 350 0.89 -5.16 7.75
CA PHE A 350 2.10 -4.69 7.05
C PHE A 350 2.14 -5.08 5.58
N GLN A 351 1.81 -6.32 5.25
CA GLN A 351 1.74 -6.81 3.86
C GLN A 351 0.86 -5.89 3.02
N LYS A 352 -0.27 -5.48 3.61
CA LYS A 352 -1.21 -4.54 3.01
C LYS A 352 -0.61 -3.16 2.75
N THR A 353 0.18 -2.58 3.68
CA THR A 353 0.85 -1.30 3.43
C THR A 353 1.95 -1.43 2.40
N ILE A 354 2.68 -2.55 2.37
CA ILE A 354 3.78 -2.81 1.43
C ILE A 354 3.25 -3.00 0.00
N ASP A 355 2.17 -3.77 -0.17
CA ASP A 355 1.61 -4.06 -1.48
C ASP A 355 0.87 -2.85 -2.06
N GLU A 356 0.16 -2.09 -1.22
CA GLU A 356 -0.71 -1.01 -1.68
C GLU A 356 -0.03 0.36 -1.74
N CYS A 357 1.08 0.58 -1.02
CA CYS A 357 1.86 1.82 -1.11
C CYS A 357 2.97 1.78 -2.17
N ASP A 358 2.65 1.20 -3.32
CA ASP A 358 3.56 1.11 -4.45
C ASP A 358 3.81 2.48 -5.09
N THR A 359 4.99 3.05 -4.84
CA THR A 359 5.41 4.34 -5.41
C THR A 359 6.03 4.10 -6.79
N ASN A 360 5.21 3.78 -7.79
CA ASN A 360 5.48 3.88 -9.24
C ASN A 360 6.76 3.26 -9.86
N THR A 361 7.58 2.51 -9.12
CA THR A 361 8.68 1.73 -9.70
C THR A 361 8.58 0.31 -9.16
N ARG A 362 8.37 -0.67 -10.05
CA ARG A 362 8.11 -2.10 -9.75
C ARG A 362 9.12 -2.80 -8.80
N THR A 363 10.17 -2.13 -8.32
CA THR A 363 11.27 -2.72 -7.57
C THR A 363 11.50 -2.10 -6.19
N GLN A 364 10.89 -0.95 -5.85
CA GLN A 364 11.25 -0.21 -4.65
C GLN A 364 10.04 0.32 -3.87
N LYS A 365 9.91 -0.12 -2.63
CA LYS A 365 8.86 0.26 -1.68
C LYS A 365 9.45 1.29 -0.69
N LYS A 366 8.77 2.41 -0.46
CA LYS A 366 9.31 3.55 0.34
C LYS A 366 8.67 3.74 1.72
N GLY A 367 7.50 3.17 1.93
CA GLY A 367 6.86 3.10 3.23
C GLY A 367 5.34 3.21 3.16
N GLY A 368 4.71 2.91 4.28
CA GLY A 368 3.28 2.98 4.42
C GLY A 368 2.85 2.79 5.87
N ARG A 369 1.71 3.38 6.19
CA ARG A 369 1.09 3.35 7.51
C ARG A 369 -0.34 2.92 7.36
N ILE A 370 -0.84 2.02 8.20
CA ILE A 370 -2.26 1.67 8.30
C ILE A 370 -2.67 1.58 9.78
N GLY A 371 -3.90 2.01 10.09
CA GLY A 371 -4.52 1.78 11.40
C GLY A 371 -5.65 0.77 11.28
N ASP A 372 -5.80 -0.13 12.26
CA ASP A 372 -6.93 -1.07 12.32
C ASP A 372 -8.03 -0.65 13.32
N GLY A 373 -7.87 0.51 13.97
CA GLY A 373 -8.72 1.03 15.04
C GLY A 373 -8.18 0.76 16.45
N ARG A 374 -7.15 -0.09 16.57
CA ARG A 374 -6.49 -0.47 17.83
C ARG A 374 -4.99 -0.22 17.77
N LEU A 375 -4.36 -0.70 16.70
CA LEU A 375 -2.94 -0.60 16.42
C LEU A 375 -2.71 0.15 15.12
N VAL A 376 -1.58 0.84 15.07
CA VAL A 376 -1.03 1.47 13.89
C VAL A 376 0.21 0.69 13.48
N TYR A 377 0.22 0.24 12.23
CA TYR A 377 1.33 -0.47 11.59
C TYR A 377 1.96 0.50 10.59
N SER A 378 3.19 0.90 10.83
CA SER A 378 3.90 1.89 10.05
C SER A 378 5.25 1.33 9.67
N TRP A 379 5.64 1.49 8.42
CA TRP A 379 7.00 1.22 8.02
C TRP A 379 7.47 2.31 7.06
N SER A 380 8.75 2.60 7.09
CA SER A 380 9.37 3.59 6.22
C SER A 380 10.81 3.20 5.96
N THR A 381 11.29 3.54 4.78
CA THR A 381 12.71 3.47 4.48
C THR A 381 13.34 4.83 4.68
N HIS A 382 14.55 4.85 5.21
CA HIS A 382 15.43 6.01 5.17
C HIS A 382 16.85 5.54 4.89
N GLU A 383 17.69 6.44 4.44
CA GLU A 383 19.11 6.18 4.35
C GLU A 383 19.71 6.34 5.75
N GLU A 384 20.40 5.32 6.25
CA GLU A 384 21.43 5.53 7.26
C GLU A 384 22.45 6.42 6.60
N GLU A 385 22.52 7.69 7.02
CA GLU A 385 23.53 8.61 6.54
C GLU A 385 24.87 7.87 6.55
N PRO A 386 25.47 7.58 5.39
CA PRO A 386 26.73 6.86 5.36
C PRO A 386 27.72 7.79 6.02
N LYS A 387 28.06 7.49 7.27
CA LYS A 387 29.07 8.24 8.02
C LYS A 387 30.31 8.30 7.15
N VAL A 388 30.83 9.51 6.96
CA VAL A 388 32.08 9.67 6.25
C VAL A 388 33.13 8.83 6.97
N LYS A 389 33.80 7.94 6.23
CA LYS A 389 34.91 7.15 6.73
C LYS A 389 36.16 7.99 6.61
N CYS A 390 36.59 8.57 7.72
CA CYS A 390 37.77 9.41 7.72
C CYS A 390 39.04 8.59 7.62
N GLN A 391 39.96 9.10 6.82
CA GLN A 391 41.26 8.47 6.66
C GLN A 391 42.02 8.60 7.99
N GLU A 392 42.43 7.47 8.55
CA GLU A 392 43.27 7.46 9.75
C GLU A 392 44.68 7.99 9.41
N HIS A 393 45.36 8.52 10.43
CA HIS A 393 46.72 9.05 10.34
C HIS A 393 47.72 7.92 10.02
N ASP A 394 47.91 7.65 8.74
CA ASP A 394 48.93 6.73 8.23
C ASP A 394 50.18 7.54 7.81
N LYS A 395 51.28 7.31 8.54
CA LYS A 395 52.52 8.11 8.50
C LYS A 395 53.30 7.97 7.20
N ASP A 396 53.06 6.90 6.45
CA ASP A 396 54.00 6.47 5.43
C ASP A 396 53.61 6.96 4.02
N ASN A 397 52.32 7.14 3.72
CA ASN A 397 51.87 7.47 2.36
C ASN A 397 50.97 8.71 2.23
N TYR A 398 50.34 9.14 3.33
CA TYR A 398 49.40 10.27 3.31
C TYR A 398 50.03 11.50 3.96
N SER A 399 49.66 12.67 3.45
CA SER A 399 50.02 13.96 4.06
C SER A 399 48.74 14.70 4.38
N HIS A 400 48.68 15.40 5.52
CA HIS A 400 47.63 16.37 5.72
C HIS A 400 47.71 17.49 4.67
N GLN A 401 46.57 18.03 4.29
CA GLN A 401 46.46 19.20 3.42
C GLN A 401 45.51 20.21 4.05
N THR A 402 45.66 21.48 3.67
CA THR A 402 44.72 22.50 4.12
C THR A 402 43.37 22.31 3.43
N ARG A 403 42.29 22.75 4.07
CA ARG A 403 40.95 22.73 3.46
C ARG A 403 40.94 23.46 2.11
N ASP A 404 41.65 24.58 1.99
CA ASP A 404 41.70 25.35 0.74
C ASP A 404 42.39 24.57 -0.39
N THR A 405 43.45 23.81 -0.07
CA THR A 405 44.11 22.90 -1.01
C THR A 405 43.16 21.82 -1.53
N PHE A 406 42.32 21.25 -0.65
CA PHE A 406 41.28 20.31 -1.09
C PHE A 406 40.25 21.00 -2.00
N ILE A 407 39.76 22.18 -1.64
CA ILE A 407 38.77 22.93 -2.46
C ILE A 407 39.32 23.21 -3.87
N GLU A 408 40.57 23.67 -3.97
CA GLU A 408 41.20 23.98 -5.25
C GLU A 408 41.34 22.71 -6.12
N SER A 409 41.79 21.61 -5.52
CA SER A 409 41.94 20.31 -6.19
C SER A 409 40.59 19.76 -6.64
N ILE A 410 39.56 19.83 -5.78
CA ILE A 410 38.19 19.39 -6.07
C ILE A 410 37.59 20.20 -7.23
N LYS A 411 37.70 21.52 -7.20
CA LYS A 411 37.21 22.39 -8.29
C LYS A 411 37.87 22.09 -9.61
N SER A 412 39.18 21.86 -9.59
CA SER A 412 39.92 21.50 -10.81
C SER A 412 39.49 20.13 -11.34
N TYR A 413 39.33 19.13 -10.46
CA TYR A 413 38.90 17.79 -10.83
C TYR A 413 37.45 17.74 -11.35
N CYS A 414 36.54 18.48 -10.73
CA CYS A 414 35.12 18.48 -11.04
C CYS A 414 34.72 19.47 -12.15
N LYS A 415 35.65 20.27 -12.67
CA LYS A 415 35.37 21.43 -13.55
C LYS A 415 34.43 21.14 -14.72
N ASP A 416 34.59 19.99 -15.37
CA ASP A 416 33.81 19.60 -16.56
C ASP A 416 32.71 18.56 -16.24
N GLY A 417 32.46 18.28 -14.95
CA GLY A 417 31.65 17.15 -14.50
C GLY A 417 32.37 15.81 -14.65
N LEU A 418 31.71 14.73 -14.25
CA LEU A 418 32.23 13.36 -14.37
C LEU A 418 31.31 12.52 -15.26
N LYS A 419 31.90 11.65 -16.07
CA LYS A 419 31.17 10.62 -16.82
C LYS A 419 31.69 9.25 -16.41
N LEU A 420 30.91 8.54 -15.60
CA LEU A 420 31.29 7.26 -15.01
C LEU A 420 30.59 6.14 -15.78
N LYS A 421 31.36 5.15 -16.22
CA LYS A 421 30.82 3.96 -16.88
C LYS A 421 30.89 2.76 -15.94
N PRO A 422 29.98 1.79 -16.06
CA PRO A 422 30.02 0.55 -15.26
C PRO A 422 31.32 -0.28 -15.41
N GLN A 423 32.13 -0.02 -16.43
CA GLN A 423 33.41 -0.69 -16.65
C GLN A 423 34.55 -0.09 -15.82
N ASP A 424 34.38 1.12 -15.29
CA ASP A 424 35.34 1.79 -14.40
C ASP A 424 35.38 1.15 -12.99
N GLN A 425 34.62 0.07 -12.77
CA GLN A 425 34.47 -0.64 -11.49
C GLN A 425 35.70 -1.44 -11.04
N GLN A 426 36.60 -1.81 -11.94
CA GLN A 426 37.60 -2.85 -11.67
C GLN A 426 38.99 -2.35 -11.28
N GLY A 427 39.15 -1.07 -10.90
CA GLY A 427 40.45 -0.56 -10.45
C GLY A 427 41.57 -0.58 -11.50
N GLU A 428 41.27 -1.00 -12.73
CA GLU A 428 42.18 -1.13 -13.87
C GLU A 428 41.86 -0.11 -14.97
N ASN A 429 41.26 1.04 -14.64
CA ASN A 429 41.33 2.18 -15.55
C ASN A 429 42.56 3.04 -15.16
N PRO A 430 43.76 2.82 -15.77
CA PRO A 430 44.98 3.54 -15.44
C PRO A 430 44.91 5.06 -15.69
N ASP A 431 43.83 5.55 -16.30
CA ASP A 431 43.63 6.96 -16.64
C ASP A 431 42.87 7.78 -15.56
N GLN A 432 42.49 7.20 -14.41
CA GLN A 432 41.59 7.87 -13.45
C GLN A 432 42.12 8.32 -12.08
N PRO A 433 43.28 7.90 -11.51
CA PRO A 433 43.84 8.66 -10.41
C PRO A 433 44.48 9.93 -10.98
N THR A 434 43.71 11.01 -11.07
CA THR A 434 44.29 12.34 -11.33
C THR A 434 44.93 12.78 -10.02
N VAL A 435 46.16 12.33 -9.77
CA VAL A 435 46.97 12.86 -8.66
C VAL A 435 47.30 14.30 -9.01
N MET A 436 46.51 15.23 -8.48
CA MET A 436 46.77 16.65 -8.60
C MET A 436 47.77 17.06 -7.52
N SER A 437 49.05 16.73 -7.72
CA SER A 437 50.25 17.13 -6.96
C SER A 437 50.30 16.86 -5.43
N THR A 438 49.20 16.96 -4.68
CA THR A 438 49.12 16.81 -3.22
C THR A 438 47.77 16.26 -2.73
N VAL A 439 46.77 16.10 -3.60
CA VAL A 439 45.44 15.52 -3.26
C VAL A 439 45.09 14.43 -4.27
N ASN A 440 44.61 13.30 -3.78
CA ASN A 440 44.08 12.19 -4.56
C ASN A 440 42.55 12.20 -4.47
N LEU A 441 41.88 12.29 -5.63
CA LEU A 441 40.43 12.30 -5.78
C LEU A 441 40.03 11.09 -6.60
N LEU A 442 39.06 10.34 -6.10
CA LEU A 442 38.57 9.12 -6.74
C LEU A 442 37.06 9.03 -6.60
N VAL A 443 36.38 8.73 -7.71
CA VAL A 443 34.97 8.32 -7.70
C VAL A 443 34.88 6.94 -8.32
N ARG A 444 34.34 5.96 -7.59
CA ARG A 444 34.22 4.58 -8.07
C ARG A 444 32.89 3.96 -7.65
N TYR A 445 32.48 2.88 -8.29
CA TYR A 445 31.40 2.08 -7.74
C TYR A 445 31.92 1.26 -6.55
N PRO A 446 31.15 1.11 -5.46
CA PRO A 446 31.56 0.29 -4.33
C PRO A 446 31.58 -1.20 -4.72
N GLU A 447 32.65 -1.91 -4.35
CA GLU A 447 32.93 -3.28 -4.82
C GLU A 447 31.91 -4.37 -4.38
N SER A 448 30.95 -4.09 -3.48
CA SER A 448 30.06 -5.15 -2.95
C SER A 448 28.82 -4.68 -2.17
N GLN A 449 28.14 -3.60 -2.60
CA GLN A 449 26.92 -3.16 -1.89
C GLN A 449 25.63 -3.67 -2.53
N ALA A 450 24.98 -4.63 -1.86
CA ALA A 450 23.66 -5.09 -2.23
C ALA A 450 22.63 -3.95 -2.06
N GLY A 451 21.91 -3.66 -3.14
CA GLY A 451 20.95 -2.55 -3.22
C GLY A 451 21.42 -1.36 -4.06
N CYS A 452 22.72 -1.29 -4.39
CA CYS A 452 23.22 -0.31 -5.33
C CYS A 452 22.99 -0.78 -6.77
N HIS A 453 22.26 0.01 -7.56
CA HIS A 453 22.13 -0.26 -9.00
C HIS A 453 23.52 -0.12 -9.63
N THR A 454 23.98 -1.16 -10.30
CA THR A 454 25.18 -1.15 -11.13
C THR A 454 24.73 -1.39 -12.58
N GLY A 455 25.27 -0.62 -13.53
CA GLY A 455 25.04 -0.91 -14.96
C GLY A 455 24.49 0.22 -15.83
N LYS A 456 24.41 1.47 -15.33
CA LYS A 456 24.17 2.64 -16.18
C LYS A 456 25.37 3.57 -16.18
N ASP A 457 25.59 4.21 -17.32
CA ASP A 457 26.45 5.38 -17.42
C ASP A 457 25.84 6.47 -16.52
N HIS A 458 26.69 7.13 -15.73
CA HIS A 458 26.29 8.21 -14.83
C HIS A 458 27.05 9.48 -15.18
N GLU A 459 26.30 10.56 -15.41
CA GLU A 459 26.86 11.88 -15.60
C GLU A 459 26.65 12.72 -14.32
N VAL A 460 27.75 13.10 -13.68
CA VAL A 460 27.75 13.96 -12.49
C VAL A 460 28.00 15.39 -12.96
N SER A 461 27.14 16.33 -12.56
CA SER A 461 27.38 17.75 -12.79
C SER A 461 28.63 18.22 -12.02
N ALA A 462 29.29 19.28 -12.49
CA ALA A 462 30.42 19.88 -11.77
C ALA A 462 30.03 20.25 -10.32
N GLU A 463 28.85 20.83 -10.12
CA GLU A 463 28.34 21.23 -8.82
C GLU A 463 28.09 20.04 -7.88
N ASP A 464 27.50 18.95 -8.39
CA ASP A 464 27.25 17.75 -7.57
C ASP A 464 28.55 17.02 -7.23
N CYS A 465 29.52 17.00 -8.14
CA CYS A 465 30.86 16.46 -7.91
C CYS A 465 31.57 17.24 -6.80
N GLU A 466 31.60 18.58 -6.89
CA GLU A 466 32.22 19.43 -5.87
C GLU A 466 31.55 19.25 -4.52
N ARG A 467 30.21 19.30 -4.49
CA ARG A 467 29.43 19.15 -3.26
C ARG A 467 29.74 17.83 -2.56
N SER A 468 29.82 16.73 -3.31
CA SER A 468 30.03 15.39 -2.76
C SER A 468 31.41 15.25 -2.10
N PHE A 469 32.48 15.74 -2.74
CA PHE A 469 33.81 15.73 -2.13
C PHE A 469 33.92 16.68 -0.93
N LEU A 470 33.30 17.87 -0.99
CA LEU A 470 33.38 18.83 0.13
C LEU A 470 32.70 18.29 1.38
N ILE A 471 31.60 17.54 1.25
CA ILE A 471 30.97 16.82 2.37
C ILE A 471 31.99 15.88 3.05
N VAL A 472 32.76 15.12 2.27
CA VAL A 472 33.77 14.20 2.80
C VAL A 472 34.89 14.97 3.53
N VAL A 473 35.39 16.07 2.96
CA VAL A 473 36.44 16.91 3.55
C VAL A 473 35.96 17.58 4.83
N ASP A 474 34.73 18.09 4.85
CA ASP A 474 34.20 18.90 5.95
C ASP A 474 33.78 18.03 7.14
N GLU A 475 33.24 16.84 6.91
CA GLU A 475 32.87 15.90 7.98
C GLU A 475 34.09 15.13 8.53
N CYS A 476 35.18 15.00 7.76
CA CYS A 476 36.45 14.46 8.26
C CYS A 476 37.32 15.51 8.92
N ASP A 477 36.80 15.99 10.05
CA ASP A 477 37.54 16.87 10.93
C ASP A 477 38.61 16.08 11.68
N THR A 478 39.86 16.36 11.38
CA THR A 478 40.91 16.35 12.39
C THR A 478 40.64 17.51 13.33
N ASP A 479 40.99 17.42 14.62
CA ASP A 479 40.79 18.50 15.60
C ASP A 479 41.50 19.86 15.28
N THR A 480 42.00 20.04 14.06
CA THR A 480 42.59 21.27 13.53
C THR A 480 41.91 21.65 12.21
N ARG A 481 41.63 22.96 12.03
CA ARG A 481 41.16 23.52 10.74
C ARG A 481 42.22 23.49 9.63
N GLN A 482 43.46 23.14 9.96
CA GLN A 482 44.62 23.33 9.09
C GLN A 482 45.12 22.02 8.46
N GLU A 483 44.79 20.86 9.02
CA GLU A 483 45.42 19.59 8.64
C GLU A 483 44.41 18.46 8.35
N LYS A 484 43.76 18.48 7.20
CA LYS A 484 42.80 17.43 6.82
C LYS A 484 43.50 16.27 6.11
N TRP A 485 43.15 15.03 6.45
CA TRP A 485 43.66 13.81 5.79
C TRP A 485 42.74 13.33 4.67
N GLY A 486 41.47 13.73 4.73
CA GLY A 486 40.41 13.30 3.83
C GLY A 486 39.66 12.07 4.36
N GLY A 487 38.98 11.36 3.47
CA GLY A 487 38.15 10.21 3.79
C GLY A 487 37.41 9.68 2.56
N SER A 488 36.36 8.91 2.79
CA SER A 488 35.43 8.52 1.74
C SER A 488 33.99 8.45 2.21
N ARG A 489 33.05 8.65 1.27
CA ARG A 489 31.62 8.47 1.49
C ARG A 489 30.98 7.90 0.23
N ILE A 490 30.06 6.98 0.43
CA ILE A 490 29.23 6.44 -0.64
C ILE A 490 28.00 7.33 -0.76
N PHE A 491 27.79 7.91 -1.93
CA PHE A 491 26.59 8.63 -2.31
C PHE A 491 25.73 7.72 -3.17
N ASP A 492 24.41 7.77 -2.97
CA ASP A 492 23.45 7.06 -3.81
C ASP A 492 22.65 8.06 -4.61
N THR A 493 22.51 7.76 -5.88
CA THR A 493 21.91 8.60 -6.89
C THR A 493 20.92 7.76 -7.68
N ASP A 494 20.06 8.40 -8.48
CA ASP A 494 19.12 7.66 -9.33
C ASP A 494 19.80 6.70 -10.32
N ASP A 495 21.10 6.91 -10.59
CA ASP A 495 21.90 6.11 -11.53
C ASP A 495 22.79 5.07 -10.84
N GLY A 496 22.83 5.04 -9.51
CA GLY A 496 23.60 4.07 -8.72
C GLY A 496 24.36 4.68 -7.55
N CYS A 497 25.16 3.83 -6.89
CA CYS A 497 26.00 4.23 -5.77
C CYS A 497 27.45 4.51 -6.21
N PHE A 498 28.02 5.57 -5.65
CA PHE A 498 29.36 6.04 -5.97
C PHE A 498 30.13 6.36 -4.68
N ASP A 499 31.28 5.72 -4.48
CA ASP A 499 32.25 6.02 -3.42
C ASP A 499 33.11 7.20 -3.87
N TYR A 500 32.88 8.36 -3.24
CA TYR A 500 33.71 9.54 -3.39
C TYR A 500 34.79 9.49 -2.31
N SER A 501 36.04 9.32 -2.73
CA SER A 501 37.20 9.28 -1.85
C SER A 501 38.15 10.43 -2.17
N VAL A 502 38.52 11.18 -1.14
CA VAL A 502 39.44 12.31 -1.23
C VAL A 502 40.48 12.14 -0.15
N THR A 503 41.77 12.14 -0.50
CA THR A 503 42.87 11.93 0.46
C THR A 503 44.05 12.85 0.15
N GLY A 504 44.75 13.32 1.19
CA GLY A 504 45.98 14.08 1.00
C GLY A 504 47.19 13.17 0.74
N TRP A 505 48.05 13.52 -0.23
CA TRP A 505 49.13 12.68 -0.74
C TRP A 505 50.51 13.30 -0.54
N LYS A 506 51.46 12.51 -0.01
CA LYS A 506 52.81 12.98 0.36
C LYS A 506 53.84 12.91 -0.77
N GLY A 507 53.54 12.23 -1.86
CA GLY A 507 54.51 11.99 -2.93
C GLY A 507 54.75 13.21 -3.82
N GLU A 508 56.01 13.59 -4.01
CA GLU A 508 56.41 14.33 -5.21
C GLU A 508 56.03 13.47 -6.43
N TYR A 509 55.25 14.02 -7.35
CA TYR A 509 54.88 13.32 -8.58
C TYR A 509 56.14 13.06 -9.41
N VAL A 510 56.66 11.83 -9.40
CA VAL A 510 57.85 11.42 -10.18
C VAL A 510 57.48 10.71 -11.50
N GLY A 511 56.20 10.79 -11.92
CA GLY A 511 55.71 10.16 -13.15
C GLY A 511 55.84 11.05 -14.38
N PRO A 512 55.97 10.48 -15.60
CA PRO A 512 55.88 11.25 -16.84
C PRO A 512 54.48 11.87 -16.96
N ALA A 513 54.42 13.16 -17.29
CA ALA A 513 53.17 13.88 -17.51
C ALA A 513 52.21 13.06 -18.39
N LEU A 514 50.96 12.92 -17.93
CA LEU A 514 49.91 12.25 -18.70
C LEU A 514 49.86 12.84 -20.12
N PRO A 515 49.78 12.00 -21.16
CA PRO A 515 49.59 12.51 -22.51
C PRO A 515 48.28 13.32 -22.57
N PRO A 516 48.22 14.41 -23.34
CA PRO A 516 47.03 15.24 -23.44
C PRO A 516 45.81 14.40 -23.85
N PRO A 517 44.60 14.75 -23.37
CA PRO A 517 43.39 13.98 -23.65
C PRO A 517 43.20 13.84 -25.16
N ARG A 518 43.02 12.60 -25.62
CA ARG A 518 42.63 12.35 -27.01
C ARG A 518 41.16 12.74 -27.16
N HIS A 519 40.93 13.79 -27.94
CA HIS A 519 39.60 14.25 -28.37
C HIS A 519 38.87 13.21 -29.23
#